data_AF-A0A813L128-F1
#
_entry.id   AF-A0A813L128-F1
#
_cell.length_a   1.000
_cell.length_b   1.000
_cell.length_c   1.000
_cell.angle_alpha   90.00
_cell.angle_beta   90.00
_cell.angle_gamma   90.00
#
_symmetry.space_group_name_H-M   'P 1'
#
loop_
_entity.id
_entity.type
_entity.pdbx_description
1 polymer ?
#
loop_
_entity_poly.entity_id
_entity_poly.type
_entity_poly.pdbx_seq_one_letter_code
_entity_poly.pdbx_strand_id
1 'polypeptide(L)'
;YPNSHLKPHFGNAPRLAAHLPVLAPEPLRASMTVGGEQTLWVEGKVVVFDDTFPHAVSHWGTAPRYVLNIWFCHPCDENNAHMQTCPEA
;
A
#
# COMPACT_ATOMS: atom_id res chain seq x y z
N TYR A 1 -14.40 -2.49 2.31
CA TYR A 1 -15.33 -3.26 3.19
C TYR A 1 -15.49 -4.66 2.60
N PRO A 2 -16.09 -5.63 3.32
CA PRO A 2 -16.41 -6.95 2.76
C PRO A 2 -17.10 -6.91 1.39
N ASN A 3 -16.81 -7.87 0.53
CA ASN A 3 -17.37 -7.99 -0.83
C ASN A 3 -17.21 -6.74 -1.69
N SER A 4 -16.02 -6.15 -1.69
CA SER A 4 -15.72 -4.99 -2.53
C SER A 4 -14.46 -5.17 -3.37
N HIS A 5 -14.47 -4.50 -4.51
CA HIS A 5 -13.32 -4.41 -5.40
C HIS A 5 -13.08 -2.94 -5.75
N LEU A 6 -11.90 -2.45 -5.41
CA LEU A 6 -11.41 -1.16 -5.85
C LEU A 6 -10.68 -1.39 -7.18
N LYS A 7 -11.24 -0.81 -8.24
CA LYS A 7 -10.72 -0.94 -9.60
C LYS A 7 -9.26 -0.46 -9.69
N PRO A 8 -8.50 -0.93 -10.70
CA PRO A 8 -7.18 -0.41 -10.98
C PRO A 8 -7.17 1.12 -11.09
N HIS A 9 -6.27 1.76 -10.36
CA HIS A 9 -6.06 3.21 -10.35
C HIS A 9 -4.60 3.53 -10.05
N PHE A 10 -4.28 4.82 -10.03
CA PHE A 10 -2.96 5.36 -9.79
C PHE A 10 -3.00 6.36 -8.63
N GLY A 11 -1.88 6.45 -7.92
CA GLY A 11 -1.61 7.46 -6.90
C GLY A 11 -0.99 8.71 -7.49
N ASN A 12 -0.56 9.61 -6.60
CA ASN A 12 0.17 10.82 -6.97
C ASN A 12 1.68 10.54 -6.99
N ALA A 13 2.43 11.21 -7.86
CA ALA A 13 3.88 11.15 -7.91
C ALA A 13 4.51 12.48 -7.42
N PRO A 14 5.78 12.49 -6.96
CA PRO A 14 6.63 11.32 -6.63
C PRO A 14 6.46 10.89 -5.16
N ARG A 15 6.00 9.67 -4.89
CA ARG A 15 5.87 9.13 -3.53
C ARG A 15 5.96 7.62 -3.48
N LEU A 16 6.15 7.09 -2.29
CA LEU A 16 5.86 5.69 -1.97
C LEU A 16 4.70 5.61 -0.97
N ALA A 17 4.01 4.47 -0.98
CA ALA A 17 2.96 4.15 -0.03
C ALA A 17 3.40 2.96 0.86
N ALA A 18 3.15 3.09 2.16
CA ALA A 18 3.28 2.00 3.12
C ALA A 18 1.91 1.68 3.73
N HIS A 19 1.53 0.41 3.61
CA HIS A 19 0.35 -0.15 4.25
C HIS A 19 0.77 -0.95 5.47
N LEU A 20 0.42 -0.48 6.67
CA LEU A 20 0.50 -1.25 7.91
C LEU A 20 -0.89 -1.77 8.26
N PRO A 21 -1.18 -3.07 8.09
CA PRO A 21 -2.45 -3.64 8.54
C PRO A 21 -2.50 -3.67 10.06
N VAL A 22 -3.47 -2.93 10.61
CA VAL A 22 -3.76 -2.91 12.06
C VAL A 22 -4.78 -4.01 12.40
N LEU A 23 -5.69 -4.30 11.47
CA LEU A 23 -6.64 -5.41 11.57
C LEU A 23 -6.83 -6.03 10.17
N ALA A 24 -6.54 -7.31 10.03
CA ALA A 24 -6.65 -8.10 8.80
C ALA A 24 -6.87 -9.60 9.13
N PRO A 25 -8.03 -9.97 9.71
CA PRO A 25 -8.30 -11.31 10.26
C PRO A 25 -8.40 -12.40 9.18
N GLU A 26 -8.65 -12.02 7.93
CA GLU A 26 -8.81 -12.94 6.79
C GLU A 26 -7.80 -12.62 5.68
N PRO A 27 -6.49 -12.76 5.91
CA PRO A 27 -5.44 -12.29 5.00
C PRO A 27 -5.51 -12.96 3.61
N LEU A 28 -5.99 -14.21 3.53
CA LEU A 28 -6.17 -14.93 2.26
C LEU A 28 -7.44 -14.51 1.50
N ARG A 29 -8.29 -13.67 2.09
CA ARG A 29 -9.55 -13.19 1.48
C ARG A 29 -9.47 -11.74 1.02
N ALA A 30 -8.35 -11.06 1.25
CA ALA A 30 -8.14 -9.70 0.78
C ALA A 30 -6.73 -9.53 0.21
N SER A 31 -6.64 -9.08 -1.04
CA SER A 31 -5.37 -8.91 -1.74
C SER A 31 -5.26 -7.55 -2.43
N MET A 32 -4.03 -7.11 -2.61
CA MET A 32 -3.66 -5.96 -3.44
C MET A 32 -2.86 -6.48 -4.62
N THR A 33 -3.09 -5.93 -5.80
CA THR A 33 -2.20 -6.11 -6.94
C THR A 33 -1.57 -4.76 -7.26
N VAL A 34 -0.25 -4.71 -7.47
CA VAL A 34 0.49 -3.50 -7.84
C VAL A 34 1.44 -3.88 -8.98
N GLY A 35 1.34 -3.21 -10.13
CA GLY A 35 2.24 -3.47 -11.26
C GLY A 35 2.24 -4.91 -11.79
N GLY A 36 1.20 -5.69 -11.49
CA GLY A 36 1.09 -7.11 -11.85
C GLY A 36 1.48 -8.09 -10.74
N GLU A 37 2.11 -7.62 -9.66
CA GLU A 37 2.45 -8.45 -8.50
C GLU A 37 1.33 -8.43 -7.46
N GLN A 38 1.04 -9.58 -6.86
CA GLN A 38 0.01 -9.71 -5.81
C GLN A 38 0.66 -9.75 -4.43
N THR A 39 0.04 -9.06 -3.48
CA THR A 39 0.43 -9.07 -2.07
C THR A 39 -0.79 -9.14 -1.14
N LEU A 40 -0.56 -9.61 0.08
CA LEU A 40 -1.57 -9.79 1.13
C LEU A 40 -1.24 -8.90 2.33
N TRP A 41 -2.26 -8.46 3.05
CA TRP A 41 -2.07 -7.77 4.33
C TRP A 41 -1.94 -8.79 5.46
N VAL A 42 -0.81 -8.78 6.17
CA VAL A 42 -0.57 -9.59 7.37
C VAL A 42 -0.40 -8.64 8.55
N GLU A 43 -1.25 -8.75 9.57
CA GLU A 43 -1.24 -7.85 10.73
C GLU A 43 0.17 -7.61 11.29
N GLY A 44 0.51 -6.33 11.53
CA GLY A 44 1.82 -5.92 12.02
C GLY A 44 2.96 -5.96 10.99
N LYS A 45 2.73 -6.43 9.76
CA LYS A 45 3.75 -6.44 8.68
C LYS A 45 3.46 -5.36 7.65
N VAL A 46 4.40 -4.43 7.48
CA VAL A 46 4.29 -3.35 6.49
C VAL A 46 4.50 -3.91 5.08
N VAL A 47 3.64 -3.48 4.16
CA VAL A 47 3.87 -3.61 2.72
C VAL A 47 4.19 -2.22 2.18
N VAL A 48 5.38 -2.05 1.60
CA VAL A 48 5.78 -0.82 0.90
C VAL A 48 5.65 -1.07 -0.60
N PHE A 49 5.04 -0.13 -1.32
CA PHE A 49 4.85 -0.21 -2.75
C PHE A 49 4.83 1.18 -3.38
N ASP A 50 5.15 1.23 -4.66
CA ASP A 50 5.02 2.44 -5.48
C ASP A 50 3.60 2.49 -6.05
N ASP A 51 2.79 3.43 -5.55
CA ASP A 51 1.40 3.58 -5.96
C ASP A 51 1.24 4.35 -7.28
N THR A 52 2.35 4.76 -7.92
CA THR A 52 2.35 5.27 -9.31
C THR A 52 2.22 4.14 -10.34
N PHE A 53 2.41 2.88 -9.94
CA PHE A 53 2.03 1.71 -10.73
C PHE A 53 0.52 1.43 -10.60
N PRO A 54 -0.12 0.84 -11.62
CA PRO A 54 -1.54 0.53 -11.55
C PRO A 54 -1.76 -0.45 -10.40
N HIS A 55 -2.64 -0.08 -9.48
CA HIS A 55 -2.95 -0.89 -8.32
C HIS A 55 -4.44 -1.05 -8.07
N ALA A 56 -4.82 -2.23 -7.61
CA ALA A 56 -6.20 -2.62 -7.34
C ALA A 56 -6.29 -3.40 -6.04
N VAL A 57 -7.47 -3.37 -5.42
CA VAL A 57 -7.72 -4.09 -4.16
C VAL A 57 -8.98 -4.92 -4.29
N SER A 58 -8.90 -6.17 -3.84
CA SER A 58 -10.06 -7.04 -3.68
C SER A 58 -10.23 -7.43 -2.22
N HIS A 59 -11.46 -7.44 -1.75
CA HIS A 59 -11.83 -7.92 -0.43
C HIS A 59 -13.06 -8.82 -0.54
N TRP A 60 -12.83 -10.12 -0.40
CA TRP A 60 -13.83 -11.20 -0.43
C TRP A 60 -13.99 -11.91 0.92
N GLY A 61 -13.50 -11.27 1.99
CA GLY A 61 -13.73 -11.67 3.38
C GLY A 61 -15.10 -11.23 3.88
N THR A 62 -15.37 -11.55 5.12
CA THR A 62 -16.60 -11.24 5.85
C THR A 62 -16.39 -10.24 6.98
N ALA A 63 -15.14 -10.09 7.45
CA ALA A 63 -14.75 -9.17 8.51
C ALA A 63 -14.10 -7.88 7.97
N PRO A 64 -14.17 -6.75 8.70
CA PRO A 64 -13.49 -5.52 8.28
C PRO A 64 -11.97 -5.70 8.26
N ARG A 65 -11.31 -4.95 7.36
CA ARG A 65 -9.86 -4.79 7.30
C ARG A 65 -9.51 -3.32 7.49
N TYR A 66 -8.66 -3.03 8.47
CA TYR A 66 -8.14 -1.68 8.72
C TYR A 66 -6.64 -1.64 8.44
N VAL A 67 -6.23 -0.67 7.64
CA VAL A 67 -4.84 -0.45 7.25
C VAL A 67 -4.52 1.01 7.56
N LEU A 68 -3.43 1.24 8.28
CA LEU A 68 -2.82 2.55 8.38
C LEU A 68 -2.07 2.79 7.06
N ASN A 69 -2.56 3.76 6.29
CA ASN A 69 -1.95 4.18 5.04
C ASN A 69 -1.01 5.36 5.29
N ILE A 70 0.25 5.21 4.89
CA ILE A 70 1.30 6.20 5.11
C ILE A 70 1.89 6.53 3.75
N TRP A 71 1.92 7.80 3.41
CA TRP A 71 2.63 8.29 2.23
C TRP A 71 3.88 9.03 2.65
N PHE A 72 4.96 8.79 1.93
CA PHE A 72 6.24 9.46 2.14
C PHE A 72 6.89 9.76 0.79
N CYS A 73 7.74 10.78 0.76
CA CYS A 73 8.46 11.17 -0.44
C CYS A 73 9.23 9.99 -1.01
N HIS A 74 9.32 9.92 -2.34
CA HIS A 74 10.18 8.92 -2.95
C HIS A 74 11.63 9.16 -2.46
N PRO A 75 12.39 8.11 -2.07
CA PRO A 75 13.74 8.26 -1.53
C PRO A 75 14.72 9.05 -2.40
N CYS A 76 14.50 9.10 -3.72
CA CYS A 76 15.31 9.87 -4.67
C CYS A 76 14.81 11.31 -4.90
N ASP A 77 13.74 11.76 -4.23
CA ASP A 77 13.26 13.13 -4.35
C ASP A 77 14.14 14.07 -3.51
N GLU A 78 15.18 14.61 -4.14
CA GLU A 78 16.12 15.55 -3.54
C GLU A 78 15.51 16.95 -3.28
N ASN A 79 14.34 17.24 -3.84
CA ASN A 79 13.69 18.55 -3.75
C ASN A 79 12.59 18.61 -2.67
N ASN A 80 12.48 17.60 -1.81
CA ASN A 80 11.46 17.60 -0.78
C ASN A 80 11.79 18.58 0.36
N ALA A 81 10.79 19.33 0.82
CA ALA A 81 10.93 20.36 1.86
C ALA A 81 11.43 19.84 3.22
N HIS A 82 11.46 18.51 3.39
CA HIS A 82 11.87 17.85 4.63
C HIS A 82 13.28 17.25 4.56
N MET A 83 14.01 17.40 3.44
CA MET A 83 15.33 16.79 3.20
C MET A 83 15.39 15.32 3.66
N GLN A 84 14.30 14.58 3.46
CA GLN A 84 14.27 13.15 3.74
C GLN A 84 15.07 12.43 2.66
N THR A 85 16.39 12.45 2.78
CA THR A 85 17.28 11.62 1.99
C THR A 85 17.42 10.26 2.67
N CYS A 86 17.40 9.18 1.90
CA CYS A 86 17.89 7.91 2.42
C CYS A 86 19.38 8.09 2.75
N PRO A 87 19.86 7.62 3.92
CA PRO A 87 21.30 7.56 4.17
C PRO A 87 21.96 6.71 3.08
N GLU A 88 23.09 7.19 2.55
CA GLU A 88 23.90 6.41 1.62
C GLU A 88 24.29 5.08 2.27
N ALA A 89 24.19 3.99 1.50
CA ALA A 89 24.45 2.62 1.93
C ALA A 89 25.93 2.35 2.18
#